data_AF-A0A2V6WNA8-F1
#
_entry.id   AF-A0A2V6WNA8-F1
#
_cell.length_a   1.000
_cell.length_b   1.000
_cell.length_c   1.000
_cell.angle_alpha   90.00
_cell.angle_beta   90.00
_cell.angle_gamma   90.00
#
_symmetry.space_group_name_H-M   'P 1'
#
loop_
_entity.id
_entity.type
_entity.pdbx_description
1 polymer ?
#
loop_
_entity_poly.entity_id
_entity_poly.type
_entity_poly.pdbx_seq_one_letter_code
_entity_poly.pdbx_strand_id
1 'polypeptide(L)'
;HSDLFYLACPAAESKVRQGCTTEVVGMCSFSPAPVHPARKETVRAWAGGIGARLEVEWETFGQYLDVLRAARPSINVVHMVGHGALRLAALGPDDRAVTPDDLRAMERLLAEALDAGAFGYSTGLV
;
A
#
# COMPACT_ATOMS: atom_id res chain seq x y z
N HIS A 1 -9.64 4.17 -1.88
CA HIS A 1 -8.78 3.16 -1.23
C HIS A 1 -9.33 1.75 -1.43
N SER A 2 -9.59 1.34 -2.68
CA SER A 2 -10.05 -0.03 -2.97
C SER A 2 -8.94 -1.07 -2.77
N ASP A 3 -7.68 -0.64 -2.79
CA ASP A 3 -6.47 -1.38 -2.40
C ASP A 3 -6.60 -2.13 -1.06
N LEU A 4 -7.40 -1.62 -0.13
CA LEU A 4 -7.60 -2.21 1.19
C LEU A 4 -8.70 -3.27 1.25
N PHE A 5 -9.51 -3.36 0.21
CA PHE A 5 -10.69 -4.23 0.19
C PHE A 5 -10.54 -5.41 -0.77
N TYR A 6 -9.56 -5.39 -1.69
CA TYR A 6 -9.40 -6.49 -2.67
C TYR A 6 -9.07 -7.85 -2.05
N LEU A 7 -8.49 -7.88 -0.84
CA LEU A 7 -8.27 -9.14 -0.11
C LEU A 7 -9.56 -9.69 0.50
N ALA A 8 -10.46 -8.83 0.98
CA ALA A 8 -11.73 -9.24 1.58
C ALA A 8 -12.84 -9.44 0.52
N CYS A 9 -12.79 -8.67 -0.56
CA CYS A 9 -13.81 -8.59 -1.61
C CYS A 9 -13.17 -8.72 -3.01
N PRO A 10 -12.51 -9.85 -3.35
CA PRO A 10 -11.82 -10.01 -4.62
C PRO A 10 -12.78 -9.95 -5.82
N ALA A 11 -14.06 -10.25 -5.64
CA ALA A 11 -15.07 -10.15 -6.68
C ALA A 11 -15.21 -8.74 -7.28
N ALA A 12 -14.78 -7.69 -6.55
CA ALA A 12 -14.76 -6.30 -7.00
C ALA A 12 -16.12 -5.83 -7.56
N GLU A 13 -17.25 -6.35 -7.04
CA GLU A 13 -18.56 -6.16 -7.66
C GLU A 13 -18.94 -4.69 -7.84
N SER A 14 -18.55 -3.83 -6.90
CA SER A 14 -18.78 -2.38 -6.99
C SER A 14 -18.12 -1.78 -8.23
N LYS A 15 -16.97 -2.29 -8.66
CA LYS A 15 -16.23 -1.86 -9.86
C LYS A 15 -16.78 -2.54 -11.11
N VAL A 16 -16.98 -3.85 -11.06
CA VAL A 16 -17.46 -4.64 -12.21
C VAL A 16 -18.84 -4.18 -12.67
N ARG A 17 -19.77 -3.89 -11.74
CA ARG A 17 -21.11 -3.39 -12.08
C ARG A 17 -21.12 -1.99 -12.70
N GLN A 18 -19.98 -1.28 -12.66
CA GLN A 18 -19.78 0.01 -13.32
C GLN A 18 -18.97 -0.12 -14.63
N GLY A 19 -18.65 -1.34 -15.06
CA GLY A 19 -17.88 -1.59 -16.28
C GLY A 19 -16.38 -1.38 -16.12
N CYS A 20 -15.87 -1.19 -14.90
CA CYS A 20 -14.44 -1.07 -14.66
C CYS A 20 -13.75 -2.44 -14.84
N THR A 21 -12.73 -2.50 -15.68
CA THR A 21 -11.91 -3.71 -15.91
C THR A 21 -10.51 -3.61 -15.34
N THR A 22 -10.05 -2.39 -15.04
CA THR A 22 -8.73 -2.09 -14.48
C THR A 22 -8.85 -0.92 -13.51
N GLU A 23 -8.17 -0.98 -12.37
CA GLU A 23 -8.07 0.14 -11.44
C GLU A 23 -6.61 0.43 -11.05
N VAL A 24 -6.28 1.71 -10.97
CA VAL A 24 -5.03 2.20 -10.39
C VAL A 24 -5.27 2.55 -8.92
N VAL A 25 -4.49 1.96 -8.02
CA VAL A 25 -4.65 2.08 -6.56
C VAL A 25 -3.34 2.48 -5.87
N GLY A 26 -3.37 2.63 -4.53
CA GLY A 26 -2.22 3.14 -3.77
C GLY A 26 -2.07 4.66 -3.87
N MET A 27 -3.20 5.37 -3.89
CA MET A 27 -3.28 6.83 -4.07
C MET A 27 -3.26 7.58 -2.75
N CYS A 28 -3.09 8.91 -2.82
CA CYS A 28 -3.14 9.82 -1.67
C CYS A 28 -2.10 9.50 -0.58
N SER A 29 -0.88 9.11 -0.97
CA SER A 29 0.19 8.69 -0.04
C SER A 29 -0.05 7.35 0.66
N PHE A 30 -1.21 6.72 0.46
CA PHE A 30 -1.60 5.51 1.19
C PHE A 30 -1.34 4.26 0.35
N SER A 31 -0.72 3.25 0.94
CA SER A 31 -0.70 1.88 0.41
C SER A 31 -0.58 0.85 1.55
N PRO A 32 -1.03 -0.41 1.34
CA PRO A 32 -0.92 -1.48 2.35
C PRO A 32 0.53 -1.91 2.67
N ALA A 33 1.47 -1.57 1.80
CA ALA A 33 2.87 -1.96 1.87
C ALA A 33 3.78 -0.83 1.36
N PRO A 34 5.08 -0.81 1.69
CA PRO A 34 5.77 -1.72 2.62
C PRO A 34 5.43 -1.45 4.09
N VAL A 35 5.75 -2.42 4.97
CA VAL A 35 5.46 -2.34 6.41
C VAL A 35 6.66 -2.81 7.21
N HIS A 36 7.14 -1.95 8.11
CA HIS A 36 8.15 -2.35 9.09
C HIS A 36 7.54 -3.34 10.11
N PRO A 37 8.20 -4.44 10.50
CA PRO A 37 7.64 -5.48 11.38
C PRO A 37 7.04 -4.92 12.68
N ALA A 38 7.74 -3.98 13.32
CA ALA A 38 7.30 -3.32 14.55
C ALA A 38 6.10 -2.37 14.39
N ARG A 39 5.61 -2.15 13.16
CA ARG A 39 4.59 -1.13 12.84
C ARG A 39 3.34 -1.70 12.17
N LYS A 40 3.21 -3.04 12.12
CA LYS A 40 2.02 -3.71 11.56
C LYS A 40 0.73 -3.19 12.20
N GLU A 41 0.72 -3.00 13.52
CA GLU A 41 -0.46 -2.48 14.22
C GLU A 41 -0.79 -1.03 13.85
N THR A 42 0.21 -0.18 13.65
CA THR A 42 -0.01 1.20 13.17
C THR A 42 -0.63 1.20 11.79
N VAL A 43 -0.21 0.30 10.89
CA VAL A 43 -0.81 0.15 9.56
C VAL A 43 -2.25 -0.36 9.66
N ARG A 44 -2.53 -1.34 10.52
CA ARG A 44 -3.91 -1.82 10.78
C ARG A 44 -4.80 -0.67 11.26
N ALA A 45 -4.32 0.13 12.22
CA ALA A 45 -5.05 1.29 12.73
C ALA A 45 -5.29 2.36 11.65
N TRP A 46 -4.29 2.64 10.81
CA TRP A 46 -4.41 3.60 9.71
C TRP A 46 -5.45 3.16 8.67
N ALA A 47 -5.44 1.88 8.28
CA ALA A 47 -6.47 1.28 7.44
C ALA A 47 -7.87 1.30 8.12
N GLY A 48 -7.91 1.03 9.43
CA GLY A 48 -9.12 1.09 10.25
C GLY A 48 -9.77 2.47 10.30
N GLY A 49 -8.97 3.54 10.28
CA GLY A 49 -9.44 4.92 10.24
C GLY A 49 -10.28 5.26 9.00
N ILE A 50 -10.13 4.48 7.92
CA ILE A 50 -10.93 4.59 6.69
C ILE A 50 -11.89 3.41 6.49
N GLY A 51 -12.17 2.66 7.57
CA GLY A 51 -13.17 1.60 7.62
C GLY A 51 -12.72 0.24 7.08
N ALA A 52 -11.43 0.08 6.76
CA ALA A 52 -10.91 -1.21 6.28
C ALA A 52 -10.45 -2.08 7.46
N ARG A 53 -10.65 -3.40 7.33
CA ARG A 53 -10.03 -4.41 8.21
C ARG A 53 -8.93 -5.09 7.41
N LEU A 54 -7.68 -4.75 7.71
CA LEU A 54 -6.51 -5.25 6.99
C LEU A 54 -5.68 -6.12 7.93
N GLU A 55 -5.55 -7.40 7.60
CA GLU A 55 -4.56 -8.27 8.25
C GLU A 55 -3.23 -8.17 7.51
N VAL A 56 -2.21 -7.69 8.21
CA VAL A 56 -0.90 -7.40 7.62
C VAL A 56 0.06 -8.55 7.88
N GLU A 57 0.16 -9.45 6.89
CA GLU A 57 1.04 -10.63 6.93
C GLU A 57 2.34 -10.46 6.13
N TRP A 58 2.56 -9.28 5.57
CA TRP A 58 3.73 -8.94 4.76
C TRP A 58 4.58 -7.85 5.41
N GLU A 59 5.79 -7.68 4.89
CA GLU A 59 6.73 -6.61 5.26
C GLU A 59 7.19 -5.85 4.01
N THR A 60 7.42 -6.56 2.91
CA THR A 60 7.83 -5.97 1.64
C THR A 60 6.64 -5.73 0.71
N PHE A 61 6.81 -4.81 -0.26
CA PHE A 61 5.80 -4.59 -1.29
C PHE A 61 5.57 -5.83 -2.17
N GLY A 62 6.63 -6.57 -2.49
CA GLY A 62 6.55 -7.81 -3.25
C GLY A 62 5.70 -8.88 -2.57
N GLN A 63 5.90 -9.10 -1.27
CA GLN A 63 5.07 -10.03 -0.48
C GLN A 63 3.59 -9.62 -0.51
N TYR A 64 3.28 -8.32 -0.40
CA TYR A 64 1.92 -7.83 -0.54
C TYR A 64 1.34 -8.12 -1.93
N LEU A 65 2.11 -7.88 -3.00
CA LEU A 65 1.67 -8.19 -4.36
C LEU A 65 1.41 -9.69 -4.55
N ASP A 66 2.20 -10.56 -3.94
CA ASP A 66 1.97 -12.01 -3.99
C ASP A 66 0.67 -12.41 -3.29
N VAL A 67 0.38 -11.82 -2.12
CA VAL A 67 -0.90 -12.01 -1.43
C VAL A 67 -2.07 -11.48 -2.28
N LEU A 68 -1.93 -10.31 -2.91
CA LEU A 68 -2.95 -9.74 -3.79
C LEU A 68 -3.18 -10.61 -5.04
N ARG A 69 -2.11 -11.12 -5.66
CA ARG A 69 -2.19 -12.04 -6.80
C ARG A 69 -2.91 -13.33 -6.41
N ALA A 70 -2.62 -13.87 -5.23
CA ALA A 70 -3.28 -15.07 -4.71
C ALA A 70 -4.77 -14.87 -4.44
N ALA A 71 -5.18 -13.65 -4.04
CA ALA A 71 -6.59 -13.30 -3.84
C ALA A 71 -7.40 -13.24 -5.16
N ARG A 72 -6.73 -13.12 -6.32
CA ARG A 72 -7.30 -13.08 -7.67
C ARG A 72 -8.50 -12.11 -7.82
N PRO A 73 -8.27 -10.78 -7.73
CA PRO A 73 -9.32 -9.81 -8.00
C PRO A 73 -9.93 -9.99 -9.39
N SER A 74 -11.25 -9.78 -9.52
CA SER A 74 -11.97 -9.91 -10.80
C SER A 74 -11.62 -8.84 -11.84
N ILE A 75 -10.85 -7.82 -11.45
CA ILE A 75 -10.36 -6.75 -12.31
C ILE A 75 -8.83 -6.71 -12.27
N ASN A 76 -8.21 -6.08 -13.27
CA ASN A 76 -6.78 -5.79 -13.19
C ASN A 76 -6.52 -4.71 -12.14
N VAL A 77 -5.45 -4.87 -11.36
CA VAL A 77 -5.04 -3.90 -10.35
C VAL A 77 -3.62 -3.42 -10.66
N VAL A 78 -3.48 -2.11 -10.87
CA VAL A 78 -2.18 -1.43 -11.02
C VAL A 78 -1.88 -0.73 -9.70
N HIS A 79 -0.81 -1.12 -9.02
CA HIS A 79 -0.54 -0.62 -7.68
C HIS A 79 0.59 0.39 -7.65
N MET A 80 0.33 1.56 -7.05
CA MET A 80 1.34 2.56 -6.69
C MET A 80 1.78 2.33 -5.24
N VAL A 81 3.03 2.66 -4.89
CA VAL A 81 3.46 2.71 -3.49
C VAL A 81 3.19 4.10 -2.91
N GLY A 82 2.59 4.17 -1.73
CA GLY A 82 2.28 5.43 -1.07
C GLY A 82 3.50 6.02 -0.36
N HIS A 83 3.77 7.31 -0.55
CA HIS A 83 4.82 8.02 0.18
C HIS A 83 4.63 7.94 1.71
N GLY A 84 3.39 7.95 2.19
CA GLY A 84 3.03 7.79 3.60
C GLY A 84 3.40 6.41 4.14
N ALA A 85 3.21 5.36 3.33
CA ALA A 85 3.66 4.01 3.69
C ALA A 85 5.20 3.93 3.77
N LEU A 86 5.91 4.52 2.81
CA LEU A 86 7.38 4.61 2.83
C LEU A 86 7.89 5.34 4.08
N ARG A 87 7.28 6.49 4.39
CA ARG A 87 7.60 7.30 5.57
C ARG A 87 7.31 6.55 6.87
N LEU A 88 6.14 5.92 6.97
CA LEU A 88 5.79 5.12 8.15
C LEU A 88 6.75 3.95 8.33
N ALA A 89 7.13 3.25 7.27
CA ALA A 89 8.07 2.14 7.33
C ALA A 89 9.48 2.59 7.76
N ALA A 90 10.01 3.66 7.16
CA ALA A 90 11.38 4.12 7.43
C ALA A 90 11.50 4.88 8.77
N LEU A 91 10.61 5.85 9.02
CA LEU A 91 10.74 6.79 10.15
C LEU A 91 9.80 6.44 11.29
N GLY A 92 8.60 5.98 10.97
CA GLY A 92 7.52 5.77 11.93
C GLY A 92 6.42 6.81 11.89
N PRO A 93 5.52 6.79 12.89
CA PRO A 93 4.37 7.69 12.93
C PRO A 93 4.73 9.12 13.37
N ASP A 94 5.99 9.35 13.79
CA ASP A 94 6.41 10.63 14.35
C ASP A 94 6.41 11.74 13.30
N ASP A 95 5.79 12.87 13.66
CA ASP A 95 5.80 14.08 12.85
C ASP A 95 7.11 14.86 13.06
N ARG A 96 8.17 14.41 12.38
CA ARG A 96 9.50 15.02 12.42
C ARG A 96 10.12 15.20 11.04
N ALA A 97 11.09 16.09 10.92
CA ALA A 97 11.86 16.24 9.68
C ALA A 97 12.54 14.91 9.28
N VAL A 98 12.58 14.66 7.97
CA VAL A 98 13.30 13.52 7.37
C VAL A 98 14.80 13.79 7.47
N THR A 99 15.54 12.86 8.07
CA THR A 99 17.01 12.89 8.07
C THR A 99 17.56 12.29 6.77
N PRO A 100 18.85 12.50 6.44
CA PRO A 100 19.46 11.86 5.28
C PRO A 100 19.39 10.32 5.30
N ASP A 101 19.46 9.68 6.48
CA ASP A 101 19.32 8.23 6.62
C ASP A 101 17.90 7.75 6.38
N ASP A 102 16.93 8.51 6.88
CA ASP A 102 15.51 8.24 6.64
C ASP A 102 15.19 8.31 5.15
N LEU A 103 15.70 9.34 4.45
CA LEU A 103 15.49 9.52 3.02
C LEU A 103 16.09 8.34 2.23
N ARG A 104 17.34 7.94 2.55
CA ARG A 104 17.96 6.75 1.95
C ARG A 104 17.15 5.47 2.19
N ALA A 105 16.57 5.33 3.37
CA ALA A 105 15.71 4.19 3.68
C ALA A 105 14.42 4.22 2.84
N MET A 106 13.78 5.38 2.69
CA MET A 106 12.59 5.55 1.84
C MET A 106 12.90 5.28 0.37
N GLU A 107 14.03 5.79 -0.16
CA GLU A 107 14.49 5.55 -1.53
C GLU A 107 14.74 4.07 -1.79
N ARG A 108 15.39 3.36 -0.85
CA ARG A 108 15.61 1.91 -0.96
C ARG A 108 14.29 1.15 -0.99
N LEU A 109 13.37 1.45 -0.07
CA LEU A 109 12.05 0.81 -0.03
C LEU A 109 11.24 1.09 -1.31
N LEU A 110 11.35 2.30 -1.86
CA LEU A 110 10.74 2.65 -3.14
C LEU A 110 11.35 1.83 -4.29
N ALA A 111 12.67 1.74 -4.37
CA ALA A 111 13.35 0.93 -5.39
C ALA A 111 12.92 -0.54 -5.31
N GLU A 112 12.92 -1.13 -4.11
CA GLU A 112 12.45 -2.51 -3.88
C GLU A 112 10.98 -2.70 -4.31
N ALA A 113 10.12 -1.70 -4.06
CA ALA A 113 8.73 -1.76 -4.48
C ALA A 113 8.57 -1.71 -6.01
N LEU A 114 9.33 -0.84 -6.69
CA LEU A 114 9.32 -0.73 -8.14
C LEU A 114 9.86 -2.02 -8.80
N ASP A 115 10.96 -2.57 -8.28
CA ASP A 115 11.53 -3.84 -8.75
C ASP A 115 10.55 -5.02 -8.56
N ALA A 116 9.73 -4.99 -7.50
CA ALA A 116 8.70 -5.99 -7.24
C ALA A 116 7.45 -5.85 -8.15
N GLY A 117 7.32 -4.73 -8.87
CA GLY A 117 6.23 -4.47 -9.81
C GLY A 117 5.24 -3.38 -9.39
N ALA A 118 5.58 -2.51 -8.42
CA ALA A 118 4.86 -1.25 -8.26
C ALA A 118 4.99 -0.42 -9.54
N PHE A 119 3.89 0.19 -9.99
CA PHE A 119 3.89 0.98 -11.23
C PHE A 119 4.51 2.38 -11.05
N GLY A 120 4.57 2.85 -9.81
CA GLY A 120 5.12 4.16 -9.43
C GLY A 120 4.82 4.44 -7.96
N TYR A 121 4.96 5.70 -7.54
CA TYR A 121 4.59 6.12 -6.19
C TYR A 121 3.63 7.31 -6.18
N SER A 122 2.87 7.47 -5.09
CA SER A 122 1.92 8.57 -4.91
C SER A 122 2.27 9.41 -3.68
N THR A 123 1.96 10.71 -3.74
CA THR A 123 2.09 11.65 -2.61
C THR A 123 0.70 12.15 -2.19
N GLY A 124 0.54 12.48 -0.92
CA GLY A 124 -0.64 13.16 -0.40
C GLY A 124 -0.30 14.62 -0.12
N LEU A 125 -0.69 15.51 -1.04
CA LEU A 125 -0.51 16.95 -0.90
C LEU A 125 -1.83 17.53 -0.38
N VAL A 126 -2.02 17.52 0.93
CA VAL A 126 -3.12 18.20 1.63
C VAL A 126 -2.65 18.63 3.01
#